data_AF-A0A395X500-F1
#
_entry.id   AF-A0A395X500-F1
#
_cell.length_a   1.000
_cell.length_b   1.000
_cell.length_c   1.000
_cell.angle_alpha   90.00
_cell.angle_beta   90.00
_cell.angle_gamma   90.00
#
_symmetry.space_group_name_H-M   'P 1'
#
loop_
_entity.id
_entity.type
_entity.pdbx_description
1 polymer ?
#
loop_
_entity_poly.entity_id
_entity_poly.type
_entity_poly.pdbx_seq_one_letter_code
_entity_poly.pdbx_strand_id
1 'polypeptide(L)'
;MGRKMERKKLKKKGIGSACAILSATLFGFNAYCATNAYAGGSNPIAFTFYASVICIVLTILIACVCHIRIIPKKEECGWLILIGTLGGVTTLLLFTAFTYIASGIATILHFTYPVYVAIGSVWLLNKKMTKGKTIALVLSVLGVVFISDLSGDKAGTGILLALLSGLTYAGYVIFLEKTHFDRENCLFICFNMTLVRLVLTFVYGVLGRQIFVTQTAAAWGYTAIQASLSLLLATMLFQIGVKYIGGMVASVFSMFEPLTCLIVGVLFLGENINYVKIAGCVLICLGILVVIYDEFKEES
;
A
#
# COMPACT_ATOMS: atom_id res chain seq x y z
N MET A 1 3.76 -38.54 0.22
CA MET A 1 2.81 -37.42 -0.01
C MET A 1 3.28 -36.09 0.61
N GLY A 2 3.94 -36.11 1.79
CA GLY A 2 4.45 -34.91 2.48
C GLY A 2 5.40 -34.01 1.67
N ARG A 3 6.51 -34.55 1.14
CA ARG A 3 7.51 -33.75 0.38
C ARG A 3 6.96 -32.98 -0.85
N LYS A 4 5.91 -33.49 -1.51
CA LYS A 4 5.28 -32.78 -2.65
C LYS A 4 4.37 -31.63 -2.18
N MET A 5 3.69 -31.78 -1.04
CA MET A 5 2.87 -30.72 -0.45
C MET A 5 3.75 -29.60 0.13
N GLU A 6 4.86 -29.97 0.77
CA GLU A 6 5.86 -29.06 1.33
C GLU A 6 6.51 -28.19 0.24
N ARG A 7 6.97 -28.80 -0.87
CA ARG A 7 7.49 -28.06 -2.03
C ARG A 7 6.46 -27.11 -2.66
N LYS A 8 5.18 -27.50 -2.71
CA LYS A 8 4.11 -26.61 -3.19
C LYS A 8 3.88 -25.42 -2.27
N LYS A 9 4.01 -25.60 -0.95
CA LYS A 9 3.87 -24.54 0.05
C LYS A 9 5.03 -23.53 -0.05
N LEU A 10 6.26 -24.02 -0.12
CA LEU A 10 7.47 -23.22 -0.34
C LEU A 10 7.38 -22.38 -1.63
N LYS A 11 6.96 -23.01 -2.74
CA LYS A 11 6.79 -22.30 -4.02
C LYS A 11 5.75 -21.18 -3.93
N LYS A 12 4.63 -21.40 -3.23
CA LYS A 12 3.60 -20.37 -3.03
C LYS A 12 4.11 -19.20 -2.17
N LYS A 13 4.88 -19.47 -1.10
CA LYS A 13 5.49 -18.41 -0.29
C LYS A 13 6.53 -17.58 -1.06
N GLY A 14 7.36 -18.24 -1.87
CA GLY A 14 8.32 -17.54 -2.75
C GLY A 14 7.61 -16.60 -3.73
N ILE A 15 6.51 -17.06 -4.36
CA ILE A 15 5.66 -16.23 -5.22
C ILE A 15 5.06 -15.06 -4.42
N GLY A 16 4.51 -15.31 -3.22
CA GLY A 16 3.95 -14.28 -2.36
C GLY A 16 4.95 -13.18 -1.99
N SER A 17 6.18 -13.58 -1.64
CA SER A 17 7.26 -12.65 -1.30
C SER A 17 7.66 -11.80 -2.51
N ALA A 18 7.85 -12.43 -3.68
CA ALA A 18 8.17 -11.72 -4.91
C ALA A 18 7.05 -10.74 -5.31
N CYS A 19 5.78 -11.14 -5.20
CA CYS A 19 4.65 -10.26 -5.47
C CYS A 19 4.58 -9.08 -4.48
N ALA A 20 4.82 -9.31 -3.19
CA ALA A 20 4.83 -8.24 -2.19
C ALA A 20 5.95 -7.23 -2.46
N ILE A 21 7.17 -7.68 -2.73
CA ILE A 21 8.31 -6.81 -3.08
C ILE A 21 8.02 -6.03 -4.36
N LEU A 22 7.56 -6.72 -5.41
CA LEU A 22 7.24 -6.06 -6.68
C LEU A 22 6.13 -5.02 -6.50
N SER A 23 5.10 -5.32 -5.71
CA SER A 23 4.06 -4.34 -5.40
C SER A 23 4.61 -3.10 -4.69
N ALA A 24 5.50 -3.27 -3.73
CA ALA A 24 6.13 -2.18 -3.00
C ALA A 24 6.98 -1.29 -3.93
N THR A 25 7.74 -1.91 -4.85
CA THR A 25 8.50 -1.17 -5.87
C THR A 25 7.58 -0.37 -6.77
N LEU A 26 6.49 -0.96 -7.25
CA LEU A 26 5.52 -0.24 -8.09
C LEU A 26 4.83 0.89 -7.34
N PHE A 27 4.45 0.69 -6.08
CA PHE A 27 3.93 1.78 -5.24
C PHE A 27 4.96 2.89 -5.00
N GLY A 28 6.26 2.59 -4.96
CA GLY A 28 7.31 3.61 -4.84
C GLY A 28 7.31 4.63 -5.97
N PHE A 29 6.81 4.27 -7.16
CA PHE A 29 6.63 5.21 -8.28
C PHE A 29 5.46 6.20 -8.08
N ASN A 30 4.58 5.97 -7.10
CA ASN A 30 3.44 6.84 -6.81
C ASN A 30 3.86 8.29 -6.60
N ALA A 31 4.91 8.52 -5.83
CA ALA A 31 5.38 9.86 -5.49
C ALA A 31 5.83 10.64 -6.72
N TYR A 32 6.50 9.97 -7.66
CA TYR A 32 6.92 10.56 -8.93
C TYR A 32 5.73 10.91 -9.82
N CYS A 33 4.79 9.98 -10.01
CA CYS A 33 3.57 10.24 -10.79
C CYS A 33 2.75 11.36 -10.17
N ALA A 34 2.59 11.37 -8.85
CA ALA A 34 1.86 12.39 -8.11
C ALA A 34 2.53 13.77 -8.25
N THR A 35 3.84 13.88 -8.03
CA THR A 35 4.58 15.14 -8.11
C THR A 35 4.44 15.78 -9.50
N ASN A 36 4.62 14.99 -10.57
CA ASN A 36 4.48 15.49 -11.92
C ASN A 36 3.03 15.80 -12.31
N ALA A 37 2.06 15.03 -11.82
CA ALA A 37 0.65 15.34 -12.02
C ALA A 37 0.25 16.65 -11.32
N TYR A 38 0.74 16.89 -10.10
CA TYR A 38 0.48 18.12 -9.35
C TYR A 38 1.12 19.34 -10.02
N ALA A 39 2.37 19.20 -10.51
CA ALA A 39 3.02 20.25 -11.30
C ALA A 39 2.23 20.60 -12.57
N GLY A 40 1.51 19.62 -13.14
CA GLY A 40 0.64 19.81 -14.28
C GLY A 40 -0.79 20.27 -13.95
N GLY A 41 -1.08 20.73 -12.73
CA GLY A 41 -2.37 21.31 -12.32
C GLY A 41 -3.31 20.36 -11.56
N SER A 42 -2.90 19.12 -11.30
CA SER A 42 -3.68 18.18 -10.49
C SER A 42 -3.53 18.47 -8.99
N ASN A 43 -4.31 17.78 -8.17
CA ASN A 43 -4.16 17.78 -6.71
C ASN A 43 -4.40 16.37 -6.15
N PRO A 44 -4.08 16.09 -4.87
CA PRO A 44 -4.16 14.73 -4.33
C PRO A 44 -5.53 14.05 -4.45
N ILE A 45 -6.61 14.79 -4.26
CA ILE A 45 -7.97 14.25 -4.33
C ILE A 45 -8.39 14.01 -5.79
N ALA A 46 -8.16 14.99 -6.67
CA ALA A 46 -8.41 14.83 -8.11
C ALA A 46 -7.62 13.66 -8.71
N PHE A 47 -6.32 13.59 -8.41
CA PHE A 47 -5.43 12.53 -8.88
C PHE A 47 -5.93 11.14 -8.47
N THR A 48 -6.32 10.98 -7.21
CA THR A 48 -6.86 9.71 -6.69
C THR A 48 -8.21 9.37 -7.30
N PHE A 49 -9.09 10.36 -7.42
CA PHE A 49 -10.42 10.19 -8.00
C PHE A 49 -10.31 9.74 -9.46
N TYR A 50 -9.56 10.47 -10.28
CA TYR A 50 -9.37 10.14 -11.69
C TYR A 50 -8.63 8.82 -11.90
N ALA A 51 -7.59 8.54 -11.10
CA ALA A 51 -6.93 7.23 -11.14
C ALA A 51 -7.89 6.09 -10.77
N SER A 52 -8.81 6.32 -9.82
CA SER A 52 -9.86 5.35 -9.48
C SER A 52 -10.84 5.12 -10.63
N VAL A 53 -11.27 6.18 -11.33
CA VAL A 53 -12.13 6.07 -12.51
C VAL A 53 -11.44 5.23 -13.59
N ILE A 54 -10.19 5.57 -13.94
CA ILE A 54 -9.41 4.85 -14.95
C ILE A 54 -9.22 3.38 -14.53
N CYS A 55 -8.86 3.12 -13.27
CA CYS A 55 -8.72 1.76 -12.77
C CYS A 55 -10.02 0.96 -12.86
N ILE A 56 -11.18 1.56 -12.54
CA ILE A 56 -12.47 0.88 -12.69
C ILE A 56 -12.70 0.48 -14.15
N VAL A 57 -12.48 1.40 -15.08
CA VAL A 57 -12.62 1.10 -16.52
C VAL A 57 -11.70 -0.06 -16.91
N LEU A 58 -10.42 -0.02 -16.53
CA LEU A 58 -9.47 -1.10 -16.81
C LEU A 58 -9.90 -2.44 -16.21
N THR A 59 -10.35 -2.45 -14.95
CA THR A 59 -10.81 -3.68 -14.30
C THR A 59 -12.07 -4.25 -14.95
N ILE A 60 -13.01 -3.42 -15.41
CA ILE A 60 -14.20 -3.86 -16.17
C ILE A 60 -13.77 -4.47 -17.50
N LEU A 61 -12.86 -3.81 -18.23
CA LEU A 61 -12.36 -4.34 -19.51
C LEU A 61 -11.69 -5.70 -19.34
N ILE A 62 -10.79 -5.85 -18.36
CA ILE A 62 -10.13 -7.12 -18.05
C ILE A 62 -11.16 -8.17 -17.63
N ALA A 63 -12.14 -7.78 -16.80
CA ALA A 63 -13.18 -8.70 -16.36
C ALA A 63 -14.05 -9.21 -17.52
N CYS A 64 -14.39 -8.35 -18.46
CA CYS A 64 -15.12 -8.72 -19.67
C CYS A 64 -14.31 -9.67 -20.56
N VAL A 65 -13.04 -9.36 -20.82
CA VAL A 65 -12.16 -10.16 -21.69
C VAL A 65 -11.83 -11.52 -21.08
N CYS A 66 -11.58 -11.56 -19.77
CA CYS A 66 -11.20 -12.79 -19.08
C CYS A 66 -12.40 -13.55 -18.48
N HIS A 67 -13.64 -13.10 -18.72
CA HIS A 67 -14.86 -13.65 -18.14
C HIS A 67 -14.81 -13.79 -16.61
N ILE A 68 -14.19 -12.81 -15.96
CA ILE A 68 -14.00 -12.80 -14.51
C ILE A 68 -15.22 -12.14 -13.85
N ARG A 69 -15.79 -12.81 -12.85
CA ARG A 69 -16.88 -12.24 -12.06
C ARG A 69 -16.36 -11.09 -11.18
N ILE A 70 -16.93 -9.90 -11.34
CA ILE A 70 -16.64 -8.71 -10.50
C ILE A 70 -17.79 -8.32 -9.56
N ILE A 71 -18.98 -8.90 -9.75
CA ILE A 71 -20.19 -8.59 -8.96
C ILE A 71 -20.21 -9.40 -7.66
N PRO A 72 -20.25 -8.74 -6.48
CA PRO A 72 -20.22 -9.43 -5.19
C PRO A 72 -21.52 -10.17 -4.89
N LYS A 73 -21.42 -11.27 -4.13
CA LYS A 73 -22.57 -11.89 -3.46
C LYS A 73 -22.98 -11.03 -2.27
N LYS A 74 -24.25 -11.11 -1.85
CA LYS A 74 -24.79 -10.37 -0.69
C LYS A 74 -23.97 -10.56 0.58
N GLU A 75 -23.43 -11.77 0.78
CA GLU A 75 -22.58 -12.14 1.92
C GLU A 75 -21.18 -11.50 1.87
N GLU A 76 -20.68 -11.19 0.67
CA GLU A 76 -19.35 -10.60 0.44
C GLU A 76 -19.40 -9.06 0.57
N CYS A 77 -20.56 -8.45 0.31
CA CYS A 77 -20.73 -6.99 0.29
C CYS A 77 -20.29 -6.32 1.59
N GLY A 78 -20.67 -6.85 2.76
CA GLY A 78 -20.31 -6.24 4.04
C GLY A 78 -18.80 -6.15 4.25
N TRP A 79 -18.09 -7.22 3.92
CA TRP A 79 -16.64 -7.28 4.00
C TRP A 79 -15.94 -6.39 2.98
N LEU A 80 -16.44 -6.34 1.74
CA LEU A 80 -15.89 -5.49 0.69
C LEU A 80 -16.08 -4.01 0.99
N ILE A 81 -17.24 -3.63 1.53
CA ILE A 81 -17.49 -2.26 1.99
C ILE A 81 -16.52 -1.92 3.11
N LEU A 82 -16.32 -2.81 4.10
CA LEU A 82 -15.38 -2.56 5.20
C LEU A 82 -13.95 -2.37 4.68
N ILE A 83 -13.44 -3.30 3.88
CA ILE A 83 -12.07 -3.29 3.35
C ILE A 83 -11.86 -2.09 2.41
N GLY A 84 -12.82 -1.83 1.51
CA GLY A 84 -12.78 -0.67 0.62
C GLY A 84 -12.87 0.66 1.37
N THR A 85 -13.65 0.74 2.44
CA THR A 85 -13.75 1.94 3.28
C THR A 85 -12.45 2.17 4.02
N LEU A 86 -11.85 1.14 4.62
CA LEU A 86 -10.56 1.25 5.31
C LEU A 86 -9.46 1.74 4.35
N GLY A 87 -9.38 1.18 3.14
CA GLY A 87 -8.44 1.65 2.12
C GLY A 87 -8.72 3.08 1.63
N GLY A 88 -10.00 3.44 1.43
CA GLY A 88 -10.39 4.77 0.99
C GLY A 88 -10.15 5.85 2.05
N VAL A 89 -10.51 5.57 3.30
CA VAL A 89 -10.25 6.44 4.45
C VAL A 89 -8.75 6.61 4.68
N THR A 90 -7.95 5.55 4.54
CA THR A 90 -6.48 5.64 4.57
C THR A 90 -5.99 6.72 3.61
N THR A 91 -6.49 6.66 2.37
CA THR A 91 -6.08 7.58 1.31
C THR A 91 -6.44 9.02 1.65
N LEU A 92 -7.67 9.25 2.14
CA LEU A 92 -8.11 10.58 2.56
C LEU A 92 -7.32 11.11 3.75
N LEU A 93 -7.09 10.30 4.78
CA LEU A 93 -6.32 10.68 5.96
C LEU A 93 -4.89 11.05 5.60
N LEU A 94 -4.22 10.24 4.78
CA LEU A 94 -2.83 10.46 4.37
C LEU A 94 -2.68 11.74 3.54
N PHE A 95 -3.53 11.94 2.53
CA PHE A 95 -3.48 13.16 1.73
C PHE A 95 -3.89 14.40 2.51
N THR A 96 -4.82 14.26 3.45
CA THR A 96 -5.13 15.36 4.37
C THR A 96 -3.92 15.66 5.25
N ALA A 97 -3.18 14.65 5.73
CA ALA A 97 -1.95 14.88 6.50
C ALA A 97 -0.90 15.66 5.70
N PHE A 98 -0.79 15.44 4.38
CA PHE A 98 0.12 16.19 3.50
C PHE A 98 -0.17 17.69 3.43
N THR A 99 -1.36 18.16 3.85
CA THR A 99 -1.66 19.60 3.93
C THR A 99 -1.20 20.24 5.23
N TYR A 100 -0.88 19.43 6.26
CA TYR A 100 -0.45 19.91 7.58
C TYR A 100 1.04 19.68 7.85
N ILE A 101 1.60 18.60 7.31
CA ILE A 101 3.01 18.21 7.51
C ILE A 101 3.64 17.81 6.17
N ALA A 102 4.96 17.86 6.09
CA ALA A 102 5.69 17.42 4.92
C ALA A 102 5.33 15.97 4.55
N SER A 103 5.18 15.69 3.25
CA SER A 103 4.79 14.37 2.74
C SER A 103 5.72 13.26 3.23
N GLY A 104 7.03 13.53 3.33
CA GLY A 104 8.00 12.59 3.91
C GLY A 104 7.65 12.17 5.33
N ILE A 105 7.33 13.13 6.22
CA ILE A 105 6.97 12.84 7.63
C ILE A 105 5.65 12.06 7.69
N ALA A 106 4.65 12.49 6.94
CA ALA A 106 3.37 11.79 6.88
C ALA A 106 3.53 10.35 6.38
N THR A 107 4.41 10.12 5.41
CA THR A 107 4.74 8.79 4.90
C THR A 107 5.45 7.92 5.96
N ILE A 108 6.36 8.47 6.77
CA ILE A 108 6.92 7.73 7.93
C ILE A 108 5.81 7.22 8.83
N LEU A 109 4.97 8.16 9.25
CA LEU A 109 3.92 7.91 10.24
C LEU A 109 2.87 6.95 9.68
N HIS A 110 2.63 6.99 8.37
CA HIS A 110 1.83 5.98 7.69
C HIS A 110 2.48 4.59 7.74
N PHE A 111 3.78 4.51 7.45
CA PHE A 111 4.57 3.28 7.48
C PHE A 111 4.82 2.71 8.88
N THR A 112 4.20 3.26 9.94
CA THR A 112 4.04 2.52 11.20
C THR A 112 2.98 1.43 11.08
N TYR A 113 2.21 1.36 9.99
CA TYR A 113 1.16 0.36 9.80
C TYR A 113 1.62 -1.09 9.96
N PRO A 114 2.85 -1.53 9.59
CA PRO A 114 3.27 -2.91 9.83
C PRO A 114 3.25 -3.26 11.32
N VAL A 115 3.44 -2.28 12.21
CA VAL A 115 3.30 -2.47 13.67
C VAL A 115 1.84 -2.77 14.02
N TYR A 116 0.91 -1.99 13.47
CA TYR A 116 -0.51 -2.21 13.68
C TYR A 116 -0.99 -3.53 13.06
N VAL A 117 -0.46 -3.92 11.90
CA VAL A 117 -0.72 -5.22 11.26
C VAL A 117 -0.22 -6.34 12.14
N ALA A 118 0.98 -6.21 12.72
CA ALA A 118 1.54 -7.23 13.61
C ALA A 118 0.68 -7.40 14.87
N ILE A 119 0.34 -6.32 15.55
CA ILE A 119 -0.53 -6.33 16.74
C ILE A 119 -1.89 -6.92 16.40
N GLY A 120 -2.54 -6.41 15.35
CA GLY A 120 -3.86 -6.88 14.94
C GLY A 120 -3.87 -8.32 14.41
N SER A 121 -2.76 -8.80 13.83
CA SER A 121 -2.60 -10.21 13.46
C SER A 121 -2.53 -11.13 14.68
N VAL A 122 -1.88 -10.70 15.77
CA VAL A 122 -1.87 -11.46 17.02
C VAL A 122 -3.27 -11.49 17.64
N TRP A 123 -3.95 -10.35 17.71
CA TRP A 123 -5.22 -10.22 18.41
C TRP A 123 -6.43 -10.74 17.62
N LEU A 124 -6.52 -10.46 16.31
CA LEU A 124 -7.70 -10.77 15.49
C LEU A 124 -7.56 -12.05 14.68
N LEU A 125 -6.32 -12.49 14.40
CA LEU A 125 -6.01 -13.69 13.62
C LEU A 125 -5.36 -14.80 14.47
N ASN A 126 -5.15 -14.57 15.77
CA ASN A 126 -4.50 -15.51 16.70
C ASN A 126 -3.13 -16.01 16.22
N LYS A 127 -2.38 -15.15 15.51
CA LYS A 127 -1.02 -15.48 15.06
C LYS A 127 -0.01 -15.29 16.17
N LYS A 128 1.07 -16.08 16.13
CA LYS A 128 2.24 -15.89 17.00
C LYS A 128 3.20 -14.90 16.38
N MET A 129 3.78 -14.04 17.21
CA MET A 129 4.84 -13.12 16.82
C MET A 129 6.16 -13.67 17.33
N THR A 130 7.06 -14.04 16.41
CA THR A 130 8.40 -14.53 16.77
C THR A 130 9.31 -13.37 17.13
N LYS A 131 10.43 -13.71 17.78
CA LYS A 131 11.50 -12.74 18.04
C LYS A 131 12.05 -12.16 16.72
N GLY A 132 12.18 -12.98 15.67
CA GLY A 132 12.64 -12.52 14.36
C GLY A 132 11.69 -11.51 13.71
N LYS A 133 10.39 -11.82 13.64
CA LYS A 133 9.36 -10.89 13.13
C LYS A 133 9.32 -9.57 13.91
N THR A 134 9.54 -9.63 15.22
CA THR A 134 9.61 -8.42 16.08
C THR A 134 10.84 -7.57 15.77
N ILE A 135 12.03 -8.17 15.69
CA ILE A 135 13.28 -7.47 15.38
C ILE A 135 13.19 -6.82 14.00
N ALA A 136 12.68 -7.56 13.01
CA ALA A 136 12.50 -7.08 11.67
C ALA A 136 11.61 -5.83 11.60
N LEU A 137 10.47 -5.87 12.30
CA LEU A 137 9.55 -4.76 12.38
C LEU A 137 10.22 -3.52 12.97
N VAL A 138 10.95 -3.68 14.08
CA VAL A 138 11.67 -2.58 14.73
C VAL A 138 12.71 -1.96 13.79
N LEU A 139 13.52 -2.80 13.12
CA LEU A 139 14.54 -2.33 12.17
C LEU A 139 13.91 -1.58 11.00
N SER A 140 12.83 -2.09 10.42
CA SER A 140 12.16 -1.43 9.30
C SER A 140 11.55 -0.08 9.70
N VAL A 141 10.89 0.00 10.86
CA VAL A 141 10.33 1.26 11.37
C VAL A 141 11.43 2.30 11.62
N LEU A 142 12.54 1.89 12.25
CA LEU A 142 13.68 2.79 12.46
C LEU A 142 14.28 3.27 11.11
N GLY A 143 14.37 2.38 10.13
CA GLY A 143 14.87 2.75 8.81
C GLY A 143 14.00 3.78 8.09
N VAL A 144 12.68 3.64 8.17
CA VAL A 144 11.73 4.63 7.63
C VAL A 144 11.89 5.99 8.32
N VAL A 145 12.07 6.00 9.65
CA VAL A 145 12.32 7.24 10.42
C VAL A 145 13.56 7.98 9.93
N PHE A 146 14.64 7.26 9.60
CA PHE A 146 15.88 7.85 9.10
C PHE A 146 15.78 8.39 7.68
N ILE A 147 14.93 7.80 6.83
CA ILE A 147 14.79 8.23 5.43
C ILE A 147 14.10 9.59 5.32
N SER A 148 13.33 10.03 6.31
CA SER A 148 12.45 11.20 6.10
C SER A 148 12.80 12.40 6.95
N ASP A 149 12.56 13.56 6.36
CA ASP A 149 13.02 14.84 6.87
C ASP A 149 12.05 15.37 7.94
N LEU A 150 12.48 15.34 9.21
CA LEU A 150 11.68 15.75 10.38
C LEU A 150 11.72 17.28 10.57
N SER A 151 10.84 18.00 9.89
CA SER A 151 10.65 19.45 10.08
C SER A 151 9.19 19.89 9.84
N GLY A 152 8.58 20.63 10.78
CA GLY A 152 7.24 21.21 10.60
C GLY A 152 6.62 21.85 11.86
N ASP A 153 6.00 23.03 11.67
CA ASP A 153 5.52 23.95 12.74
C ASP A 153 4.01 23.81 13.07
N LYS A 154 3.32 22.81 12.50
CA LYS A 154 1.87 22.53 12.71
C LYS A 154 1.60 21.05 12.94
N ALA A 155 2.34 20.48 13.89
CA ALA A 155 2.64 19.05 13.97
C ALA A 155 1.46 18.15 14.43
N GLY A 156 0.65 18.56 15.40
CA GLY A 156 -0.28 17.63 16.08
C GLY A 156 -1.31 16.96 15.18
N THR A 157 -2.06 17.75 14.41
CA THR A 157 -3.15 17.24 13.55
C THR A 157 -2.62 16.41 12.39
N GLY A 158 -1.57 16.87 11.70
CA GLY A 158 -0.96 16.12 10.60
C GLY A 158 -0.37 14.79 11.06
N ILE A 159 0.28 14.77 12.25
CA ILE A 159 0.80 13.53 12.85
C ILE A 159 -0.34 12.57 13.16
N LEU A 160 -1.41 13.05 13.82
CA LEU A 160 -2.56 12.22 14.15
C LEU A 160 -3.20 11.62 12.91
N LEU A 161 -3.42 12.41 11.86
CA LEU A 161 -4.00 11.95 10.60
C LEU A 161 -3.11 10.90 9.91
N ALA A 162 -1.80 11.11 9.90
CA ALA A 162 -0.87 10.15 9.30
C ALA A 162 -0.83 8.82 10.08
N LEU A 163 -0.81 8.86 11.41
CA LEU A 163 -0.88 7.66 12.26
C LEU A 163 -2.22 6.92 12.09
N LEU A 164 -3.33 7.65 12.02
CA LEU A 164 -4.65 7.08 11.75
C LEU A 164 -4.70 6.45 10.35
N SER A 165 -4.04 7.03 9.36
CA SER A 165 -3.94 6.43 8.02
C SER A 165 -3.22 5.08 8.07
N GLY A 166 -2.15 4.96 8.84
CA GLY A 166 -1.46 3.69 9.07
C GLY A 166 -2.38 2.68 9.76
N LEU A 167 -3.16 3.12 10.75
CA LEU A 167 -4.11 2.26 11.47
C LEU A 167 -5.21 1.72 10.54
N THR A 168 -5.81 2.59 9.72
CA THR A 168 -6.84 2.16 8.76
C THR A 168 -6.28 1.24 7.69
N TYR A 169 -5.04 1.48 7.23
CA TYR A 169 -4.38 0.60 6.26
C TYR A 169 -4.09 -0.78 6.87
N ALA A 170 -3.64 -0.82 8.12
CA ALA A 170 -3.46 -2.08 8.83
C ALA A 170 -4.76 -2.86 8.98
N GLY A 171 -5.87 -2.17 9.29
CA GLY A 171 -7.20 -2.74 9.26
C GLY A 171 -7.52 -3.37 7.90
N TYR A 172 -7.29 -2.63 6.81
CA TYR A 172 -7.43 -3.16 5.45
C TYR A 172 -6.65 -4.46 5.26
N VAL A 173 -5.35 -4.49 5.60
CA VAL A 173 -4.48 -5.67 5.43
C VAL A 173 -4.99 -6.86 6.26
N ILE A 174 -5.38 -6.63 7.51
CA ILE A 174 -5.85 -7.68 8.42
C ILE A 174 -7.18 -8.26 7.93
N PHE A 175 -8.14 -7.42 7.55
CA PHE A 175 -9.44 -7.90 7.07
C PHE A 175 -9.34 -8.53 5.68
N LEU A 176 -8.43 -8.05 4.82
CA LEU A 176 -8.09 -8.71 3.55
C LEU A 176 -7.58 -10.14 3.80
N GLU A 177 -6.69 -10.32 4.78
CA GLU A 177 -6.22 -11.66 5.16
C GLU A 177 -7.34 -12.51 5.78
N LYS A 178 -8.15 -11.91 6.67
CA LYS A 178 -9.19 -12.61 7.44
C LYS A 178 -10.32 -13.13 6.56
N THR A 179 -10.75 -12.36 5.58
CA THR A 179 -11.98 -12.63 4.83
C THR A 179 -11.91 -13.85 3.93
N HIS A 180 -10.70 -14.34 3.61
CA HIS A 180 -10.51 -15.53 2.76
C HIS A 180 -11.42 -15.52 1.52
N PHE A 181 -11.73 -14.34 0.93
CA PHE A 181 -12.48 -14.25 -0.32
C PHE A 181 -11.92 -15.26 -1.30
N ASP A 182 -12.77 -15.89 -2.10
CA ASP A 182 -12.37 -16.94 -3.04
C ASP A 182 -11.10 -16.50 -3.76
N ARG A 183 -9.97 -17.04 -3.30
CA ARG A 183 -8.68 -16.32 -3.32
C ARG A 183 -8.12 -16.20 -4.74
N GLU A 184 -8.84 -16.73 -5.71
CA GLU A 184 -8.48 -16.84 -7.11
C GLU A 184 -8.70 -15.52 -7.87
N ASN A 185 -9.45 -14.56 -7.30
CA ASN A 185 -9.87 -13.37 -8.03
C ASN A 185 -9.43 -12.06 -7.36
N CYS A 186 -8.13 -11.75 -7.41
CA CYS A 186 -7.59 -10.46 -6.92
C CYS A 186 -8.19 -9.27 -7.69
N LEU A 187 -8.56 -9.47 -8.96
CA LEU A 187 -9.24 -8.45 -9.76
C LEU A 187 -10.60 -8.05 -9.15
N PHE A 188 -11.37 -9.02 -8.66
CA PHE A 188 -12.63 -8.78 -7.95
C PHE A 188 -12.45 -7.91 -6.70
N ILE A 189 -11.46 -8.22 -5.86
CA ILE A 189 -11.19 -7.44 -4.65
C ILE A 189 -10.73 -6.03 -5.03
N CYS A 190 -9.81 -5.92 -6.00
CA CYS A 190 -9.31 -4.65 -6.51
C CYS A 190 -10.44 -3.75 -7.06
N PHE A 191 -11.33 -4.30 -7.88
CA PHE A 191 -12.50 -3.59 -8.41
C PHE A 191 -13.39 -3.05 -7.30
N ASN A 192 -13.84 -3.91 -6.39
CA ASN A 192 -14.78 -3.53 -5.34
C ASN A 192 -14.18 -2.51 -4.36
N MET A 193 -12.90 -2.68 -3.99
CA MET A 193 -12.20 -1.70 -3.16
C MET A 193 -12.04 -0.34 -3.86
N THR A 194 -11.66 -0.37 -5.14
CA THR A 194 -11.51 0.84 -5.97
C THR A 194 -12.84 1.55 -6.13
N LEU A 195 -13.95 0.82 -6.24
CA LEU A 195 -15.30 1.37 -6.30
C LEU A 195 -15.67 2.12 -5.00
N VAL A 196 -15.42 1.52 -3.84
CA VAL A 196 -15.68 2.19 -2.55
C VAL A 196 -14.83 3.46 -2.42
N ARG A 197 -13.53 3.38 -2.75
CA ARG A 197 -12.66 4.57 -2.73
C ARG A 197 -13.11 5.63 -3.75
N LEU A 198 -13.58 5.24 -4.93
CA LEU A 198 -14.12 6.16 -5.92
C LEU A 198 -15.30 6.94 -5.32
N VAL A 199 -16.24 6.26 -4.67
CA VAL A 199 -17.39 6.91 -4.02
C VAL A 199 -16.93 7.88 -2.94
N LEU A 200 -16.01 7.47 -2.07
CA LEU A 200 -15.49 8.32 -0.99
C LEU A 200 -14.78 9.57 -1.52
N THR A 201 -13.89 9.40 -2.50
CA THR A 201 -13.15 10.51 -3.12
C THR A 201 -14.03 11.40 -3.98
N PHE A 202 -15.09 10.86 -4.59
CA PHE A 202 -16.11 11.63 -5.29
C PHE A 202 -16.86 12.55 -4.32
N VAL A 203 -17.42 12.00 -3.23
CA VAL A 203 -18.18 12.78 -2.24
C VAL A 203 -17.30 13.86 -1.63
N TYR A 204 -16.11 13.50 -1.14
CA TYR A 204 -15.17 14.47 -0.56
C TYR A 204 -14.73 15.52 -1.59
N GLY A 205 -14.42 15.07 -2.81
CA GLY A 205 -13.93 15.90 -3.89
C GLY A 205 -14.97 16.89 -4.43
N VAL A 206 -16.25 16.51 -4.50
CA VAL A 206 -17.35 17.41 -4.89
C VAL A 206 -17.57 18.47 -3.82
N LEU A 207 -17.68 18.05 -2.55
CA LEU A 207 -17.91 18.96 -1.41
C LEU A 207 -16.77 19.98 -1.26
N GLY A 208 -15.53 19.54 -1.42
CA GLY A 208 -14.36 20.42 -1.39
C GLY A 208 -14.06 21.14 -2.70
N ARG A 209 -14.83 20.89 -3.77
CA ARG A 209 -14.56 21.34 -5.16
C ARG A 209 -13.16 20.98 -5.67
N GLN A 210 -12.56 19.92 -5.13
CA GLN A 210 -11.17 19.52 -5.43
C GLN A 210 -11.06 18.64 -6.67
N ILE A 211 -12.17 18.09 -7.20
CA ILE A 211 -12.14 17.27 -8.43
C ILE A 211 -12.39 18.07 -9.71
N PHE A 212 -12.59 19.39 -9.60
CA PHE A 212 -12.79 20.28 -10.74
C PHE A 212 -11.49 21.00 -11.05
N VAL A 213 -10.50 20.26 -11.57
CA VAL A 213 -9.19 20.80 -11.94
C VAL A 213 -8.99 20.80 -13.44
N THR A 214 -8.24 21.78 -13.93
CA THR A 214 -7.71 21.77 -15.29
C THR A 214 -6.27 21.27 -15.20
N GLN A 215 -6.01 20.09 -15.75
CA GLN A 215 -4.68 19.48 -15.74
C GLN A 215 -4.18 19.23 -17.16
N THR A 216 -2.87 19.36 -17.34
CA THR A 216 -2.19 19.17 -18.63
C THR A 216 -2.34 17.73 -19.15
N ALA A 217 -2.12 17.53 -20.45
CA ALA A 217 -2.10 16.19 -21.05
C ALA A 217 -1.05 15.27 -20.38
N ALA A 218 0.10 15.83 -19.99
CA ALA A 218 1.13 15.10 -19.25
C ALA A 218 0.61 14.62 -17.88
N ALA A 219 -0.10 15.47 -17.13
CA ALA A 219 -0.70 15.09 -15.84
C ALA A 219 -1.73 13.97 -15.96
N TRP A 220 -2.53 13.96 -17.04
CA TRP A 220 -3.40 12.82 -17.36
C TRP A 220 -2.61 11.54 -17.62
N GLY A 221 -1.48 11.63 -18.34
CA GLY A 221 -0.56 10.51 -18.54
C GLY A 221 -0.06 9.91 -17.23
N TYR A 222 0.42 10.74 -16.30
CA TYR A 222 0.85 10.29 -14.97
C TYR A 222 -0.29 9.69 -14.14
N THR A 223 -1.51 10.23 -14.26
CA THR A 223 -2.71 9.67 -13.62
C THR A 223 -3.06 8.29 -14.19
N ALA A 224 -2.90 8.08 -15.49
CA ALA A 224 -3.13 6.79 -16.13
C ALA A 224 -2.05 5.75 -15.74
N ILE A 225 -0.79 6.16 -15.61
CA ILE A 225 0.29 5.32 -15.09
C ILE A 225 -0.03 4.91 -13.64
N GLN A 226 -0.43 5.86 -12.80
CA GLN A 226 -0.85 5.59 -11.42
C GLN A 226 -2.00 4.57 -11.35
N ALA A 227 -3.01 4.73 -12.21
CA ALA A 227 -4.18 3.87 -12.24
C ALA A 227 -3.83 2.43 -12.64
N SER A 228 -2.97 2.26 -13.63
CA SER A 228 -2.62 0.94 -14.19
C SER A 228 -1.52 0.24 -13.40
N LEU A 229 -0.43 0.94 -13.09
CA LEU A 229 0.76 0.35 -12.48
C LEU A 229 0.57 0.14 -10.98
N SER A 230 0.16 1.19 -10.29
CA SER A 230 0.09 1.16 -8.83
C SER A 230 -1.26 0.64 -8.37
N LEU A 231 -2.32 1.28 -8.84
CA LEU A 231 -3.63 0.99 -8.30
C LEU A 231 -4.15 -0.37 -8.74
N LEU A 232 -3.98 -0.73 -10.01
CA LEU A 232 -4.40 -2.04 -10.49
C LEU A 232 -3.34 -3.11 -10.21
N LEU A 233 -2.17 -3.01 -10.85
CA LEU A 233 -1.18 -4.09 -10.83
C LEU A 233 -0.53 -4.26 -9.44
N ALA A 234 -0.01 -3.21 -8.83
CA ALA A 234 0.65 -3.31 -7.53
C ALA A 234 -0.32 -3.76 -6.43
N THR A 235 -1.55 -3.24 -6.40
CA THR A 235 -2.56 -3.70 -5.43
C THR A 235 -2.88 -5.19 -5.59
N MET A 236 -3.05 -5.69 -6.82
CA MET A 236 -3.28 -7.11 -7.06
C MET A 236 -2.08 -7.96 -6.62
N LEU A 237 -0.85 -7.52 -6.91
CA LEU A 237 0.36 -8.19 -6.45
C LEU A 237 0.48 -8.20 -4.92
N PHE A 238 0.13 -7.10 -4.26
CA PHE A 238 0.10 -7.02 -2.81
C PHE A 238 -0.93 -7.98 -2.21
N GLN A 239 -2.14 -8.05 -2.79
CA GLN A 239 -3.17 -9.01 -2.39
C GLN A 239 -2.69 -10.47 -2.55
N ILE A 240 -1.96 -10.79 -3.62
CA ILE A 240 -1.32 -12.09 -3.81
C ILE A 240 -0.25 -12.35 -2.73
N GLY A 241 0.52 -11.34 -2.37
CA GLY A 241 1.46 -11.39 -1.25
C GLY A 241 0.74 -11.74 0.06
N VAL A 242 -0.23 -10.93 0.47
CA VAL A 242 -1.04 -11.18 1.68
C VAL A 242 -1.68 -12.58 1.65
N LYS A 243 -2.18 -13.02 0.49
CA LYS A 243 -2.77 -14.36 0.32
C LYS A 243 -1.78 -15.50 0.65
N TYR A 244 -0.53 -15.39 0.23
CA TYR A 244 0.43 -16.51 0.31
C TYR A 244 1.37 -16.46 1.52
N ILE A 245 1.73 -15.27 1.99
CA ILE A 245 2.66 -15.07 3.11
C ILE A 245 2.01 -14.37 4.32
N GLY A 246 0.73 -13.98 4.20
CA GLY A 246 -0.01 -13.30 5.26
C GLY A 246 0.28 -11.81 5.35
N GLY A 247 -0.59 -11.08 6.05
CA GLY A 247 -0.54 -9.62 6.18
C GLY A 247 0.70 -9.13 6.90
N MET A 248 1.11 -9.80 7.98
CA MET A 248 2.30 -9.44 8.76
C MET A 248 3.57 -9.45 7.90
N VAL A 249 3.86 -10.56 7.21
CA VAL A 249 5.06 -10.68 6.37
C VAL A 249 4.97 -9.74 5.15
N ALA A 250 3.81 -9.68 4.49
CA ALA A 250 3.60 -8.79 3.35
C ALA A 250 3.79 -7.31 3.73
N SER A 251 3.33 -6.88 4.92
CA SER A 251 3.50 -5.52 5.40
C SER A 251 4.97 -5.13 5.64
N VAL A 252 5.82 -6.08 6.03
CA VAL A 252 7.26 -5.82 6.14
C VAL A 252 7.92 -5.73 4.78
N PHE A 253 7.52 -6.56 3.80
CA PHE A 253 8.02 -6.43 2.43
C PHE A 253 7.59 -5.12 1.76
N SER A 254 6.43 -4.57 2.11
CA SER A 254 6.02 -3.23 1.65
C SER A 254 6.97 -2.11 2.08
N MET A 255 7.87 -2.34 3.03
CA MET A 255 8.94 -1.38 3.38
C MET A 255 9.95 -1.18 2.24
N PHE A 256 9.91 -1.97 1.16
CA PHE A 256 10.62 -1.64 -0.09
C PHE A 256 10.07 -0.40 -0.80
N GLU A 257 8.84 0.01 -0.50
CA GLU A 257 8.21 1.19 -1.08
C GLU A 257 8.98 2.48 -0.77
N PRO A 258 9.30 2.83 0.49
CA PRO A 258 10.09 4.02 0.79
C PRO A 258 11.51 3.96 0.21
N LEU A 259 12.11 2.77 0.09
CA LEU A 259 13.39 2.59 -0.62
C LEU A 259 13.26 2.97 -2.10
N THR A 260 12.20 2.48 -2.75
CA THR A 260 11.97 2.74 -4.17
C THR A 260 11.61 4.20 -4.40
N CYS A 261 10.80 4.79 -3.52
CA CYS A 261 10.47 6.21 -3.54
C CYS A 261 11.74 7.07 -3.47
N LEU A 262 12.68 6.75 -2.57
CA LEU A 262 13.96 7.45 -2.48
C LEU A 262 14.79 7.32 -3.77
N ILE A 263 14.92 6.11 -4.32
CA ILE A 263 15.67 5.87 -5.57
C ILE A 263 15.05 6.66 -6.72
N VAL A 264 13.72 6.64 -6.84
CA VAL A 264 12.99 7.37 -7.87
C VAL A 264 13.14 8.88 -7.67
N GLY A 265 13.10 9.38 -6.44
CA GLY A 265 13.32 10.79 -6.11
C GLY A 265 14.70 11.27 -6.53
N VAL A 266 15.76 10.49 -6.25
CA VAL A 266 17.13 10.83 -6.68
C VAL A 266 17.25 10.81 -8.21
N LEU A 267 16.76 9.75 -8.87
CA LEU A 267 16.98 9.55 -10.30
C LEU A 267 16.13 10.48 -11.18
N PHE A 268 14.88 10.72 -10.80
CA PHE A 268 13.91 11.41 -11.67
C PHE A 268 13.51 12.80 -11.15
N LEU A 269 13.63 13.07 -9.86
CA LEU A 269 13.32 14.37 -9.26
C LEU A 269 14.57 15.18 -8.90
N GLY A 270 15.77 14.59 -9.02
CA GLY A 270 17.04 15.25 -8.70
C GLY A 270 17.21 15.51 -7.20
N GLU A 271 16.55 14.72 -6.34
CA GLU A 271 16.68 14.87 -4.90
C GLU A 271 18.07 14.48 -4.41
N ASN A 272 18.59 15.23 -3.44
CA ASN A 272 19.87 14.90 -2.81
C ASN A 272 19.70 13.81 -1.75
N ILE A 273 20.56 12.81 -1.80
CA ILE A 273 20.67 11.78 -0.76
C ILE A 273 21.75 12.18 0.25
N ASN A 274 21.44 12.04 1.54
CA ASN A 274 22.41 12.24 2.61
C ASN A 274 22.72 10.90 3.31
N TYR A 275 23.74 10.89 4.16
CA TYR A 275 24.15 9.69 4.88
C TYR A 275 23.06 9.12 5.81
N VAL A 276 22.15 9.96 6.31
CA VAL A 276 21.03 9.53 7.16
C VAL A 276 20.02 8.71 6.35
N LYS A 277 19.66 9.16 5.15
CA LYS A 277 18.78 8.43 4.22
C LYS A 277 19.39 7.08 3.81
N ILE A 278 20.71 7.02 3.59
CA ILE A 278 21.43 5.77 3.31
C ILE A 278 21.34 4.81 4.50
N ALA A 279 21.60 5.28 5.72
CA ALA A 279 21.50 4.46 6.93
C ALA A 279 20.07 3.92 7.13
N GLY A 280 19.06 4.75 6.85
CA GLY A 280 17.67 4.32 6.86
C GLY A 280 17.38 3.20 5.86
N CYS A 281 17.93 3.30 4.65
CA CYS A 281 17.81 2.22 3.67
C CYS A 281 18.41 0.91 4.14
N VAL A 282 19.60 0.96 4.76
CA VAL A 282 20.28 -0.21 5.30
C VAL A 282 19.44 -0.87 6.39
N LEU A 283 18.85 -0.09 7.31
CA LEU A 283 17.99 -0.60 8.37
C LEU A 283 16.75 -1.33 7.83
N ILE A 284 16.10 -0.77 6.81
CA ILE A 284 14.97 -1.44 6.13
C ILE A 284 15.41 -2.77 5.52
N CYS A 285 16.52 -2.78 4.77
CA CYS A 285 17.05 -4.00 4.16
C CYS A 285 17.36 -5.07 5.22
N LEU A 286 17.97 -4.69 6.35
CA LEU A 286 18.23 -5.60 7.47
C LEU A 286 16.94 -6.15 8.07
N GLY A 287 15.93 -5.31 8.30
CA GLY A 287 14.63 -5.75 8.80
C GLY A 287 13.99 -6.81 7.91
N ILE A 288 14.03 -6.59 6.59
CA ILE A 288 13.52 -7.51 5.59
C ILE A 288 14.29 -8.84 5.60
N LEU A 289 15.62 -8.80 5.66
CA LEU A 289 16.47 -10.00 5.73
C LEU A 289 16.15 -10.84 6.98
N VAL A 290 15.89 -10.19 8.13
CA VAL A 290 15.49 -10.87 9.36
C VAL A 290 14.14 -11.58 9.21
N VAL A 291 13.13 -10.95 8.57
CA VAL A 291 11.84 -11.62 8.29
C VAL A 291 12.04 -12.84 7.40
N ILE A 292 12.83 -12.69 6.32
CA ILE A 292 13.09 -13.79 5.39
C ILE A 292 13.71 -14.96 6.15
N TYR A 293 14.74 -14.70 6.96
CA TYR A 293 15.40 -15.74 7.75
C TYR A 293 14.47 -16.42 8.76
N ASP A 294 13.63 -15.65 9.45
CA ASP A 294 12.67 -16.17 10.42
C ASP A 294 11.61 -17.07 9.75
N GLU A 295 11.10 -16.68 8.57
CA GLU A 295 10.18 -17.49 7.77
C GLU A 295 10.81 -18.80 7.30
N PHE A 296 12.09 -18.79 6.93
CA PHE A 296 12.83 -20.02 6.60
C PHE A 296 13.02 -20.91 7.83
N LYS A 297 13.29 -20.33 9.00
CA LYS A 297 13.54 -21.07 10.24
C LYS A 297 12.27 -21.70 10.83
N GLU A 298 11.11 -21.05 10.70
CA GLU A 298 9.82 -21.65 11.08
C GLU A 298 9.47 -22.90 10.26
N GLU A 299 10.16 -23.14 9.13
CA GLU A 299 9.92 -24.25 8.22
C GLU A 299 10.89 -25.43 8.38
N SER A 300 12.05 -25.22 9.03
CA SER A 300 13.07 -26.25 9.31
C SER A 300 12.82 -26.94 10.65
#